data_AF-A0A815A6U4-F1
#
_entry.id   AF-A0A815A6U4-F1
#
_cell.length_a   1.000
_cell.length_b   1.000
_cell.length_c   1.000
_cell.angle_alpha   90.00
_cell.angle_beta   90.00
_cell.angle_gamma   90.00
#
_symmetry.space_group_name_H-M   'P 1'
#
loop_
_entity.id
_entity.type
_entity.pdbx_description
1 polymer ?
#
loop_
_entity_poly.entity_id
_entity_poly.type
_entity_poly.pdbx_seq_one_letter_code
_entity_poly.pdbx_strand_id
1 'polypeptide(L)'
;MNTIDPKFTVLSRCTLCHQAIPSALEQVMMKVKQPCSEAQFVALTMDTWSDRRIRTFIAITMHTFAKNDDSFQNYLFTFQPLSGSHTGDNLRCQLEGAIANFNIEEKLVRIVTDNASNNLKAFDELVIPGFEVYFEPEDDEHDDETENDEREENDE
;
A
#
# COMPACT_ATOMS: atom_id res chain seq x y z
N MET A 1 43.02 7.18 10.59
CA MET A 1 41.95 6.83 11.56
C MET A 1 40.84 7.84 11.37
N ASN A 2 39.59 7.39 11.22
CA ASN A 2 38.44 8.31 11.16
C ASN A 2 37.96 8.55 12.59
N THR A 3 38.31 9.68 13.17
CA THR A 3 37.90 10.08 14.52
C THR A 3 36.41 10.44 14.49
N ILE A 4 35.60 9.73 15.26
CA ILE A 4 34.18 10.08 15.49
C ILE A 4 34.14 11.37 16.33
N ASP A 5 33.11 12.22 16.15
CA ASP A 5 32.93 13.44 16.94
C ASP A 5 33.00 13.11 18.46
N PRO A 6 33.89 13.73 19.24
CA PRO A 6 33.98 13.53 20.69
C PRO A 6 32.69 13.82 21.47
N LYS A 7 31.71 14.51 20.87
CA LYS A 7 30.38 14.76 21.44
C LYS A 7 29.35 13.67 21.13
N PHE A 8 29.65 12.74 20.22
CA PHE A 8 28.72 11.68 19.81
C PHE A 8 28.64 10.59 20.89
N THR A 9 27.58 10.62 21.69
CA THR A 9 27.26 9.56 22.64
C THR A 9 26.41 8.48 21.96
N VAL A 10 26.89 7.22 22.02
CA VAL A 10 26.15 6.08 21.46
C VAL A 10 24.88 5.83 22.28
N LEU A 11 23.72 5.94 21.65
CA LEU A 11 22.43 5.66 22.30
C LEU A 11 22.34 4.17 22.67
N SER A 12 21.78 3.88 23.86
CA SER A 12 21.51 2.49 24.26
C SER A 12 20.43 1.86 23.38
N ARG A 13 20.42 0.52 23.25
CA ARG A 13 19.34 -0.21 22.55
C ARG A 13 17.95 0.16 23.11
N CYS A 14 17.84 0.31 24.42
CA CYS A 14 16.58 0.68 25.08
C CYS A 14 16.13 2.10 24.66
N THR A 15 17.05 3.07 24.69
CA THR A 15 16.83 4.45 24.23
C THR A 15 16.44 4.49 22.74
N LEU A 16 17.11 3.70 21.91
CA LEU A 16 16.84 3.63 20.48
C LEU A 16 15.43 3.08 20.19
N CYS A 17 15.09 1.93 20.78
CA CYS A 17 13.82 1.23 20.53
C CYS A 17 12.61 1.89 21.18
N HIS A 18 12.73 2.44 22.40
CA HIS A 18 11.59 2.94 23.18
C HIS A 18 11.42 4.46 23.17
N GLN A 19 12.39 5.23 22.64
CA GLN A 19 12.33 6.70 22.62
C GLN A 19 12.68 7.28 21.24
N ALA A 20 13.88 6.99 20.72
CA ALA A 20 14.35 7.64 19.51
C ALA A 20 13.58 7.23 18.24
N ILE A 21 13.36 5.93 18.02
CA ILE A 21 12.59 5.43 16.87
C ILE A 21 11.10 5.84 16.97
N PRO A 22 10.39 5.66 18.10
CA PRO A 22 9.01 6.13 18.24
C PRO A 22 8.84 7.63 18.02
N SER A 23 9.71 8.48 18.58
CA SER A 23 9.63 9.93 18.37
C SER A 23 9.98 10.35 16.93
N ALA A 24 10.91 9.66 16.27
CA ALA A 24 11.19 9.89 14.85
C ALA A 24 9.99 9.51 13.97
N LEU A 25 9.32 8.39 14.27
CA LEU A 25 8.09 7.96 13.59
C LEU A 25 6.96 8.97 13.78
N GLU A 26 6.74 9.45 15.00
CA GLU A 26 5.75 10.49 15.32
C GLU A 26 6.02 11.79 14.54
N GLN A 27 7.29 12.23 14.50
CA GLN A 27 7.70 13.40 13.71
C GLN A 27 7.51 13.23 12.20
N VAL A 28 7.63 12.02 11.65
CA VAL A 28 7.32 11.73 10.25
C VAL A 28 5.79 11.72 10.04
N MET A 29 5.03 11.07 10.92
CA MET A 29 3.58 10.99 10.82
C MET A 29 2.90 12.37 10.91
N MET A 30 3.40 13.28 11.76
CA MET A 30 2.94 14.68 11.79
C MET A 30 3.19 15.40 10.46
N LYS A 31 4.32 15.12 9.78
CA LYS A 31 4.65 15.71 8.47
C LYS A 31 3.84 15.12 7.32
N VAL A 32 3.31 13.90 7.45
CA VAL A 32 2.39 13.29 6.47
C VAL A 32 0.96 13.83 6.66
N LYS A 33 0.48 13.96 7.91
CA LYS A 33 -0.89 14.39 8.21
C LYS A 33 -1.25 15.79 7.67
N GLN A 34 -0.30 16.72 7.62
CA GLN A 34 -0.57 18.06 7.09
C GLN A 34 -0.91 18.03 5.58
N PRO A 35 -0.09 17.41 4.69
CA PRO A 35 -0.48 17.07 3.32
C PRO A 35 -1.84 16.39 3.19
N CYS A 36 -2.18 15.39 4.02
CA CYS A 36 -3.50 14.72 3.95
C CYS A 36 -4.66 15.70 4.15
N SER A 37 -4.50 16.64 5.09
CA SER A 37 -5.49 17.68 5.41
C SER A 37 -5.61 18.71 4.26
N GLU A 38 -4.49 19.11 3.67
CA GLU A 38 -4.44 20.11 2.60
C GLU A 38 -4.78 19.58 1.20
N ALA A 39 -4.55 18.29 0.94
CA ALA A 39 -4.82 17.64 -0.34
C ALA A 39 -6.28 17.82 -0.78
N GLN A 40 -6.49 18.07 -2.09
CA GLN A 40 -7.82 18.11 -2.69
C GLN A 40 -8.23 16.75 -3.26
N PHE A 41 -7.27 16.02 -3.84
CA PHE A 41 -7.46 14.72 -4.47
C PHE A 41 -6.34 13.78 -4.05
N VAL A 42 -6.67 12.53 -3.77
CA VAL A 42 -5.75 11.51 -3.27
C VAL A 42 -5.88 10.23 -4.11
N ALA A 43 -4.77 9.78 -4.68
CA ALA A 43 -4.65 8.42 -5.21
C ALA A 43 -3.83 7.55 -4.25
N LEU A 44 -4.18 6.28 -4.10
CA LEU A 44 -3.44 5.32 -3.30
C LEU A 44 -2.85 4.22 -4.19
N THR A 45 -1.57 3.89 -4.01
CA THR A 45 -1.00 2.63 -4.51
C THR A 45 -0.83 1.67 -3.34
N MET A 46 -1.31 0.44 -3.48
CA MET A 46 -1.15 -0.62 -2.49
C MET A 46 -0.34 -1.77 -3.06
N ASP A 47 0.62 -2.25 -2.27
CA ASP A 47 1.55 -3.34 -2.58
C ASP A 47 1.55 -4.36 -1.42
N THR A 48 1.59 -5.65 -1.74
CA THR A 48 1.65 -6.73 -0.76
C THR A 48 2.66 -7.79 -1.15
N TRP A 49 3.55 -8.16 -0.24
CA TRP A 49 4.59 -9.15 -0.50
C TRP A 49 4.91 -10.01 0.71
N SER A 50 5.29 -11.27 0.46
CA SER A 50 5.90 -12.15 1.46
C SER A 50 7.42 -11.99 1.49
N ASP A 51 8.01 -11.92 2.68
CA ASP A 51 9.46 -12.07 2.84
C ASP A 51 9.91 -13.54 2.75
N ARG A 52 11.23 -13.77 2.74
CA ARG A 52 11.83 -15.12 2.72
C ARG A 52 11.57 -15.97 3.98
N ARG A 53 10.75 -15.50 4.92
CA ARG A 53 10.28 -16.22 6.11
C ARG A 53 8.76 -16.41 6.09
N ILE A 54 8.11 -16.16 4.94
CA ILE A 54 6.65 -16.22 4.76
C ILE A 54 5.93 -15.28 5.74
N ARG A 55 6.51 -14.10 5.96
CA ARG A 55 5.84 -12.97 6.64
C ARG A 55 5.37 -12.01 5.58
N THR A 56 4.06 -11.85 5.46
CA THR A 56 3.46 -10.91 4.51
C THR A 56 3.46 -9.50 5.09
N PHE A 57 3.70 -8.52 4.23
CA PHE A 57 3.63 -7.10 4.52
C PHE A 57 2.64 -6.44 3.58
N ILE A 58 2.01 -5.38 4.06
CA ILE A 58 1.22 -4.45 3.26
C ILE A 58 1.88 -3.07 3.33
N ALA A 59 2.07 -2.45 2.17
CA ALA A 59 2.39 -1.04 2.05
C ALA A 59 1.26 -0.32 1.30
N ILE A 60 0.83 0.82 1.83
CA ILE A 60 -0.06 1.74 1.15
C ILE A 60 0.69 3.06 1.03
N THR A 61 0.78 3.62 -0.17
CA THR A 61 1.43 4.91 -0.45
C THR A 61 0.40 5.87 -1.02
N MET A 62 0.29 7.04 -0.40
CA MET A 62 -0.55 8.15 -0.89
C MET A 62 0.21 8.97 -1.93
N HIS A 63 -0.49 9.36 -2.98
CA HIS A 63 -0.03 10.29 -4.02
C HIS A 63 -1.02 11.46 -4.09
N THR A 64 -0.51 12.68 -4.06
CA THR A 64 -1.28 13.92 -4.13
C THR A 64 -0.46 14.99 -4.85
N PHE A 65 -1.13 16.01 -5.38
CA PHE A 65 -0.47 17.26 -5.73
C PHE A 65 -0.52 18.22 -4.52
N ALA A 66 0.51 19.03 -4.34
CA ALA A 66 0.61 19.99 -3.26
C ALA A 66 -0.15 21.28 -3.60
N LYS A 67 -1.07 21.68 -2.72
CA LYS A 67 -2.04 22.77 -2.93
C LYS A 67 -1.45 24.15 -3.29
N ASN A 68 -0.18 24.39 -2.97
CA ASN A 68 0.45 25.71 -3.09
C ASN A 68 1.29 25.89 -4.38
N ASP A 69 1.78 24.81 -4.99
CA ASP A 69 2.70 24.85 -6.13
C ASP A 69 2.44 23.76 -7.19
N ASP A 70 1.38 22.96 -7.02
CA ASP A 70 1.01 21.81 -7.87
C ASP A 70 2.15 20.79 -8.06
N SER A 71 3.07 20.70 -7.08
CA SER A 71 4.12 19.69 -7.09
C SER A 71 3.56 18.31 -6.73
N PHE A 72 3.97 17.28 -7.47
CA PHE A 72 3.64 15.89 -7.14
C PHE A 72 4.35 15.46 -5.84
N GLN A 73 3.61 14.90 -4.90
CA GLN A 73 4.10 14.43 -3.61
C GLN A 73 3.60 13.01 -3.32
N ASN A 74 4.49 12.15 -2.84
CA ASN A 74 4.16 10.79 -2.41
C ASN A 74 4.60 10.51 -0.97
N TYR A 75 3.74 9.81 -0.21
CA TYR A 75 3.93 9.56 1.22
C TYR A 75 3.59 8.12 1.56
N LEU A 76 4.49 7.41 2.25
CA LEU A 76 4.21 6.08 2.79
C LEU A 76 3.15 6.21 3.90
N PHE A 77 1.95 5.70 3.62
CA PHE A 77 0.72 5.93 4.37
C PHE A 77 0.50 4.88 5.45
N THR A 78 0.84 3.63 5.12
CA THR A 78 0.80 2.50 6.04
C THR A 78 1.89 1.52 5.62
N PHE A 79 2.59 0.96 6.59
CA PHE A 79 3.54 -0.13 6.40
C PHE A 79 3.49 -1.03 7.63
N GLN A 80 3.01 -2.27 7.48
CA GLN A 80 2.82 -3.19 8.59
C GLN A 80 2.86 -4.66 8.16
N PRO A 81 3.21 -5.60 9.06
CA PRO A 81 3.08 -7.02 8.81
C PRO A 81 1.59 -7.41 8.76
N LEU A 82 1.15 -7.94 7.62
CA LEU A 82 -0.22 -8.42 7.44
C LEU A 82 -0.39 -9.75 8.18
N SER A 83 -1.26 -9.74 9.19
CA SER A 83 -1.48 -10.89 10.09
C SER A 83 -2.74 -11.65 9.71
N GLY A 84 -2.73 -12.98 9.86
CA GLY A 84 -3.84 -13.85 9.47
C GLY A 84 -3.87 -14.16 7.97
N SER A 85 -4.99 -14.70 7.49
CA SER A 85 -5.19 -15.09 6.10
C SER A 85 -5.13 -13.87 5.16
N HIS A 86 -4.59 -14.06 3.95
CA HIS A 86 -4.48 -13.01 2.93
C HIS A 86 -5.74 -12.96 2.04
N THR A 87 -6.91 -12.96 2.67
CA THR A 87 -8.19 -12.79 1.95
C THR A 87 -8.39 -11.32 1.57
N GLY A 88 -9.23 -11.08 0.56
CA GLY A 88 -9.56 -9.73 0.12
C GLY A 88 -10.13 -8.86 1.26
N ASP A 89 -10.95 -9.44 2.14
CA ASP A 89 -11.52 -8.76 3.32
C ASP A 89 -10.44 -8.20 4.26
N ASN A 90 -9.34 -8.94 4.48
CA ASN A 90 -8.25 -8.46 5.34
C ASN A 90 -7.52 -7.28 4.68
N LEU A 91 -7.24 -7.38 3.37
CA LEU A 91 -6.64 -6.31 2.57
C LEU A 91 -7.51 -5.04 2.56
N ARG A 92 -8.80 -5.21 2.27
CA ARG A 92 -9.85 -4.17 2.28
C ARG A 92 -9.94 -3.50 3.65
N CYS A 93 -9.96 -4.28 4.74
CA CYS A 93 -9.99 -3.77 6.12
C CYS A 93 -8.74 -2.95 6.49
N GLN A 94 -7.53 -3.35 6.07
CA GLN A 94 -6.33 -2.52 6.28
C GLN A 94 -6.39 -1.22 5.47
N LEU A 95 -6.95 -1.24 4.26
CA LEU A 95 -7.08 -0.06 3.41
C LEU A 95 -8.12 0.93 3.93
N GLU A 96 -9.32 0.48 4.31
CA GLU A 96 -10.34 1.29 4.97
C GLU A 96 -9.82 1.88 6.29
N GLY A 97 -9.11 1.06 7.08
CA GLY A 97 -8.44 1.53 8.30
C GLY A 97 -7.39 2.61 8.02
N ALA A 98 -6.62 2.50 6.94
CA ALA A 98 -5.65 3.52 6.54
C ALA A 98 -6.35 4.82 6.08
N ILE A 99 -7.42 4.71 5.29
CA ILE A 99 -8.24 5.84 4.83
C ILE A 99 -8.81 6.61 6.03
N ALA A 100 -9.46 5.92 6.96
CA ALA A 100 -10.09 6.53 8.14
C ALA A 100 -9.08 7.13 9.14
N ASN A 101 -7.90 6.54 9.30
CA ASN A 101 -6.85 7.07 10.18
C ASN A 101 -6.28 8.43 9.72
N PHE A 102 -6.51 8.82 8.45
CA PHE A 102 -6.09 10.09 7.88
C PHE A 102 -7.26 10.96 7.38
N ASN A 103 -8.51 10.50 7.47
CA ASN A 103 -9.74 11.21 7.11
C ASN A 103 -9.72 11.70 5.64
N ILE A 104 -9.41 10.80 4.70
CA ILE A 104 -9.28 11.08 3.26
C ILE A 104 -10.41 10.50 2.38
N GLU A 105 -11.46 9.96 2.98
CA GLU A 105 -12.62 9.33 2.31
C GLU A 105 -13.17 10.19 1.17
N GLU A 106 -13.53 11.43 1.46
CA GLU A 106 -14.12 12.40 0.51
C GLU A 106 -13.12 12.93 -0.54
N LYS A 107 -11.86 12.50 -0.48
CA LYS A 107 -10.75 12.96 -1.33
C LYS A 107 -10.18 11.86 -2.22
N LEU A 108 -10.56 10.61 -1.97
CA LEU A 108 -10.02 9.44 -2.66
C LEU A 108 -10.55 9.40 -4.10
N VAL A 109 -9.65 9.39 -5.09
CA VAL A 109 -10.02 9.38 -6.52
C VAL A 109 -9.65 8.08 -7.23
N ARG A 110 -8.65 7.34 -6.73
CA ARG A 110 -8.19 6.08 -7.32
C ARG A 110 -7.45 5.22 -6.31
N ILE A 111 -7.62 3.92 -6.41
CA ILE A 111 -6.72 2.91 -5.85
C ILE A 111 -6.06 2.17 -7.02
N VAL A 112 -4.78 1.82 -6.85
CA VAL A 112 -3.98 1.06 -7.81
C VAL A 112 -3.26 -0.05 -7.06
N THR A 113 -3.38 -1.29 -7.52
CA THR A 113 -2.71 -2.46 -6.94
C THR A 113 -2.04 -3.29 -8.04
N ASP A 114 -1.21 -4.26 -7.65
CA ASP A 114 -0.77 -5.30 -8.57
C ASP A 114 -1.92 -6.29 -8.90
N ASN A 115 -1.78 -7.05 -10.00
CA ASN A 115 -2.80 -8.00 -10.47
C ASN A 115 -2.78 -9.34 -9.70
N ALA A 116 -2.67 -9.28 -8.37
CA ALA A 116 -2.86 -10.45 -7.52
C ALA A 116 -4.35 -10.75 -7.35
N SER A 117 -4.75 -12.01 -7.46
CA SER A 117 -6.14 -12.45 -7.35
C SER A 117 -6.79 -12.17 -5.97
N ASN A 118 -5.99 -11.90 -4.94
CA ASN A 118 -6.47 -11.42 -3.64
C ASN A 118 -6.82 -9.92 -3.65
N ASN A 119 -6.14 -9.10 -4.47
CA ASN A 119 -6.46 -7.69 -4.65
C ASN A 119 -7.76 -7.53 -5.47
N LEU A 120 -7.91 -8.28 -6.57
CA LEU A 120 -9.15 -8.31 -7.34
C LEU A 120 -10.35 -8.54 -6.42
N LYS A 121 -10.30 -9.60 -5.59
CA LYS A 121 -11.33 -9.91 -4.57
C LYS A 121 -11.42 -8.93 -3.41
N ALA A 122 -10.45 -8.05 -3.19
CA ALA A 122 -10.53 -6.99 -2.18
C ALA A 122 -11.28 -5.75 -2.68
N PHE A 123 -11.30 -5.54 -4.01
CA PHE A 123 -11.71 -4.28 -4.64
C PHE A 123 -12.84 -4.42 -5.66
N ASP A 124 -13.26 -5.64 -6.01
CA ASP A 124 -14.45 -5.97 -6.82
C ASP A 124 -15.73 -5.25 -6.32
N GLU A 125 -15.93 -5.18 -5.00
CA GLU A 125 -17.05 -4.48 -4.36
C GLU A 125 -16.71 -3.03 -3.91
N LEU A 126 -15.53 -2.48 -4.25
CA LEU A 126 -15.08 -1.19 -3.72
C LEU A 126 -15.55 0.00 -4.56
N VAL A 127 -16.73 0.51 -4.21
CA VAL A 127 -17.26 1.78 -4.74
C VAL A 127 -16.49 2.97 -4.14
N ILE A 128 -15.76 3.73 -4.98
CA ILE A 128 -15.22 5.05 -4.62
C ILE A 128 -16.26 6.12 -4.98
N PRO A 129 -16.78 6.91 -4.01
CA PRO A 129 -17.79 7.93 -4.28
C PRO A 129 -17.32 9.00 -5.28
N GLY A 130 -18.12 9.25 -6.32
CA GLY A 130 -17.80 10.15 -7.43
C GLY A 130 -16.87 9.57 -8.51
N PHE A 131 -16.42 8.31 -8.35
CA PHE A 131 -15.58 7.59 -9.30
C PHE A 131 -16.14 6.20 -9.66
N GLU A 132 -17.45 6.00 -9.48
CA GLU A 132 -18.15 4.72 -9.57
C GLU A 132 -18.02 4.05 -10.95
N VAL A 133 -17.81 4.83 -12.01
CA VAL A 133 -17.73 4.37 -13.41
C VAL A 133 -16.30 3.93 -13.80
N TYR A 134 -15.28 4.22 -12.98
CA TYR A 134 -13.87 3.93 -13.32
C TYR A 134 -13.39 2.51 -12.97
N PHE A 135 -14.33 1.62 -12.64
CA PHE A 135 -14.12 0.22 -12.29
C PHE A 135 -15.03 -0.74 -13.06
N GLU A 136 -15.69 -0.27 -14.14
CA GLU A 136 -16.17 -1.22 -15.17
C GLU A 136 -14.94 -1.99 -15.68
N PRO A 137 -14.98 -3.35 -15.76
CA PRO A 137 -13.87 -4.10 -16.32
C PRO A 137 -13.65 -3.67 -17.76
N GLU A 138 -12.40 -3.45 -18.15
CA GLU A 138 -12.07 -3.46 -19.57
C GLU A 138 -12.39 -4.86 -20.10
N ASP A 139 -13.11 -4.96 -21.22
CA ASP A 139 -13.52 -6.24 -21.82
C ASP A 139 -12.27 -6.98 -22.34
N ASP A 140 -11.56 -7.66 -21.43
CA ASP A 140 -10.52 -8.65 -21.76
C ASP A 140 -11.19 -9.77 -22.58
N GLU A 141 -11.10 -9.68 -23.91
CA GLU A 141 -11.52 -10.76 -24.81
C GLU A 141 -10.79 -12.04 -24.39
N HIS A 142 -11.55 -13.05 -23.96
CA HIS A 142 -11.04 -14.35 -23.54
C HIS A 142 -10.34 -15.04 -24.73
N ASP A 143 -9.04 -14.84 -24.85
CA ASP A 143 -8.16 -15.66 -25.69
C ASP A 143 -8.03 -17.03 -25.00
N ASP A 144 -9.05 -17.86 -25.21
CA ASP A 144 -9.22 -19.19 -24.63
C ASP A 144 -8.29 -20.19 -25.36
N GLU A 145 -6.97 -19.96 -25.26
CA GLU A 145 -5.91 -20.88 -25.69
C GLU A 145 -5.97 -22.16 -24.84
N THR A 146 -6.92 -23.02 -25.22
CA THR A 146 -7.03 -24.39 -24.75
C THR A 146 -5.82 -25.19 -25.24
N GLU A 147 -4.76 -25.27 -24.43
CA GLU A 147 -3.62 -26.16 -24.67
C GLU A 147 -4.09 -27.63 -24.71
N ASN A 148 -4.41 -28.08 -25.92
CA ASN A 148 -4.96 -29.39 -26.19
C ASN A 148 -3.83 -30.44 -26.24
N ASP A 149 -3.29 -30.81 -25.07
CA ASP A 149 -2.25 -31.84 -24.91
C ASP A 149 -2.84 -33.26 -25.07
N GLU A 150 -3.41 -33.53 -26.25
CA GLU A 150 -3.83 -34.85 -26.70
C GLU A 150 -2.61 -35.79 -26.79
N ARG A 151 -2.56 -36.82 -25.93
CA ARG A 151 -1.51 -37.85 -25.94
C ARG A 151 -2.04 -39.28 -26.04
N GLU A 152 -2.71 -39.57 -27.16
CA GLU A 152 -2.70 -40.87 -27.85
C GLU A 152 -1.77 -40.70 -29.08
N GLU A 153 -1.04 -41.67 -29.63
CA GLU A 153 -0.84 -43.12 -29.45
C GLU A 153 0.60 -43.43 -29.98
N ASN A 154 1.27 -44.60 -29.92
CA ASN A 154 1.00 -45.96 -29.44
C ASN A 154 2.35 -46.66 -29.08
N ASP A 155 2.38 -48.00 -29.00
CA ASP A 155 3.50 -48.90 -28.70
C ASP A 155 4.71 -48.90 -29.68
N GLU A 156 5.89 -49.28 -29.16
CA GLU A 156 6.79 -50.31 -29.74
C GLU A 156 7.60 -51.06 -28.65
#